data_AF-A0A800M924-F1
#
_entry.id   AF-A0A800M924-F1
#
_cell.length_a   1.000
_cell.length_b   1.000
_cell.length_c   1.000
_cell.angle_alpha   90.00
_cell.angle_beta   90.00
_cell.angle_gamma   90.00
#
_symmetry.space_group_name_H-M   'P 1'
#
loop_
_entity.id
_entity.type
_entity.pdbx_description
1 polymer ?
#
loop_
_entity_poly.entity_id
_entity_poly.type
_entity_poly.pdbx_seq_one_letter_code
_entity_poly.pdbx_strand_id
1 'polypeptide(L)'
;MASNKGDIGWKRRTEEGERIQVSAKKVGNRWLFRLRDKRYDSWQTYDEPSLEDWLELLENVKRRIARKKVPFDEEARLIATIRERYPEATL
;
A
#
# COMPACT_ATOMS: atom_id res chain seq x y z
N MET A 1 18.57 1.62 -6.42
CA MET A 1 18.38 0.87 -5.17
C MET A 1 17.18 -0.05 -5.34
N ALA A 2 17.37 -1.32 -5.02
CA ALA A 2 16.57 -2.44 -5.49
C ALA A 2 15.08 -2.32 -5.15
N SER A 3 14.23 -2.40 -6.17
CA SER A 3 12.83 -2.79 -6.03
C SER A 3 12.83 -4.20 -5.45
N ASN A 4 12.73 -4.32 -4.12
CA ASN A 4 12.68 -5.62 -3.47
C ASN A 4 11.49 -6.40 -4.03
N LYS A 5 11.69 -7.69 -4.33
CA LYS A 5 10.64 -8.58 -4.82
C LYS A 5 9.48 -8.56 -3.83
N GLY A 6 8.41 -7.82 -4.13
CA GLY A 6 7.22 -7.71 -3.29
C GLY A 6 6.72 -6.29 -3.06
N ASP A 7 7.57 -5.27 -3.20
CA ASP A 7 7.16 -3.88 -2.95
C ASP A 7 6.11 -3.44 -3.98
N ILE A 8 5.00 -2.88 -3.50
CA ILE A 8 3.96 -2.21 -4.30
C ILE A 8 4.20 -0.71 -4.14
N GLY A 9 4.18 0.04 -5.23
CA GLY A 9 4.30 1.48 -5.16
C GLY A 9 3.43 2.16 -6.19
N TRP A 10 2.76 3.23 -5.77
CA TRP A 10 1.89 4.08 -6.58
C TRP A 10 2.21 5.54 -6.31
N LYS A 11 1.67 6.43 -7.15
CA LYS A 11 1.80 7.87 -6.97
C LYS A 11 0.44 8.41 -6.60
N ARG A 12 0.36 9.20 -5.54
CA ARG A 12 -0.86 9.87 -5.09
C ARG A 12 -0.63 11.39 -5.10
N ARG A 13 -1.72 12.14 -5.15
CA ARG A 13 -1.71 13.59 -4.91
C ARG A 13 -2.30 13.84 -3.53
N THR A 14 -1.61 14.62 -2.70
CA THR A 14 -2.16 15.09 -1.43
C THR A 14 -3.22 16.17 -1.69
N GLU A 15 -3.97 16.54 -0.65
CA GLU A 15 -4.96 17.62 -0.72
C GLU A 15 -4.33 18.96 -1.12
N GLU A 16 -3.05 19.16 -0.82
CA GLU A 16 -2.26 20.34 -1.20
C GLU A 16 -1.79 20.32 -2.68
N GLY A 17 -2.15 19.27 -3.45
CA GLY A 17 -1.79 19.12 -4.85
C GLY A 17 -0.37 18.60 -5.09
N GLU A 18 0.37 18.28 -4.04
CA GLU A 18 1.72 17.74 -4.13
C GLU A 18 1.72 16.27 -4.55
N ARG A 19 2.67 15.90 -5.42
CA ARG A 19 2.78 14.53 -5.95
C ARG A 19 3.69 13.70 -5.05
N ILE A 20 3.09 12.94 -4.15
CA ILE A 20 3.82 11.99 -3.29
C ILE A 20 3.88 10.61 -3.93
N GLN A 21 4.93 9.86 -3.61
CA GLN A 21 5.03 8.45 -3.96
C GLN A 21 4.86 7.60 -2.71
N VAL A 22 3.87 6.72 -2.76
CA VAL A 22 3.58 5.76 -1.69
C VAL A 22 4.12 4.40 -2.11
N SER A 23 4.68 3.68 -1.16
CA SER A 23 5.10 2.30 -1.32
C SER A 23 4.70 1.48 -0.12
N ALA A 24 3.99 0.38 -0.39
CA ALA A 24 3.71 -0.65 0.58
C ALA A 24 4.70 -1.82 0.38
N LYS A 25 5.36 -2.21 1.47
CA LYS A 25 6.25 -3.37 1.51
C LYS A 25 5.65 -4.43 2.41
N LYS A 26 5.53 -5.64 1.89
CA LYS A 26 5.13 -6.79 2.70
C LYS A 26 6.28 -7.23 3.61
N VAL A 27 6.03 -7.26 4.91
CA VAL A 27 6.96 -7.76 5.94
C VAL A 27 6.24 -8.79 6.80
N GLY A 28 6.54 -10.07 6.57
CA GLY A 28 5.80 -11.18 7.18
C GLY A 28 4.32 -11.15 6.79
N ASN A 29 3.45 -11.01 7.79
CA ASN A 29 1.99 -10.92 7.63
C ASN A 29 1.47 -9.47 7.67
N ARG A 30 2.34 -8.46 7.63
CA ARG A 30 1.94 -7.04 7.71
C ARG A 30 2.45 -6.27 6.49
N TRP A 31 1.76 -5.18 6.18
CA TRP A 31 2.15 -4.23 5.15
C TRP A 31 2.69 -2.97 5.81
N LEU A 32 3.94 -2.62 5.51
CA LEU A 32 4.57 -1.38 5.93
C LEU A 32 4.46 -0.36 4.82
N PHE A 33 3.80 0.76 5.12
CA PHE A 33 3.68 1.86 4.19
C PHE A 33 4.85 2.80 4.38
N ARG A 34 5.31 3.34 3.27
CA ARG A 34 6.36 4.35 3.20
C ARG A 34 5.94 5.37 2.19
N LEU A 35 6.20 6.64 2.46
CA LEU A 35 5.97 7.73 1.53
C LEU A 35 7.28 8.45 1.26
N ARG A 36 7.30 9.16 0.12
CA ARG A 36 8.35 10.12 -0.20
C ARG A 36 7.75 11.23 -1.05
N ASP A 37 8.15 12.46 -0.79
CA ASP A 37 7.63 13.61 -1.51
C ASP A 37 8.40 13.84 -2.82
N LYS A 38 9.73 13.77 -2.75
CA LYS A 38 10.61 14.01 -3.90
C LYS A 38 11.47 12.80 -4.24
N ARG A 39 11.92 12.72 -5.50
CA ARG A 39 12.76 11.62 -6.01
C ARG A 39 14.06 11.42 -5.21
N TYR A 40 14.58 12.50 -4.63
CA TYR A 40 15.82 12.53 -3.84
C TYR A 40 15.57 12.49 -2.34
N ASP A 41 14.30 12.45 -1.93
CA ASP A 41 13.97 12.36 -0.52
C ASP A 41 14.10 10.92 -0.01
N SER A 42 14.30 10.80 1.29
CA SER A 42 14.32 9.51 1.97
C SER A 42 12.90 8.97 2.08
N TRP A 43 12.76 7.65 2.01
CA TRP A 43 11.49 7.02 2.34
C TRP A 43 11.19 7.24 3.81
N GLN A 44 10.09 7.93 4.10
CA GLN A 44 9.60 8.11 5.45
C GLN A 44 8.61 7.00 5.77
N THR A 45 8.62 6.52 7.01
CA THR A 45 7.63 5.56 7.48
C THR A 45 6.26 6.22 7.49
N TYR A 46 5.26 5.56 6.89
CA TYR A 46 3.90 6.02 6.90
C TYR A 46 3.09 5.11 7.84
N ASP A 47 3.12 5.44 9.13
CA ASP A 47 2.56 4.58 10.19
C ASP A 47 1.03 4.59 10.23
N GLU A 48 0.42 5.69 9.78
CA GLU A 48 -1.04 5.87 9.69
C GLU A 48 -1.50 6.05 8.23
N PRO A 49 -1.43 4.98 7.42
CA PRO A 49 -1.86 5.01 6.03
C PRO A 49 -3.37 5.16 5.92
N SER A 50 -3.81 6.18 5.19
CA SER A 50 -5.23 6.47 4.99
C SER A 50 -5.99 5.31 4.31
N LEU A 51 -7.31 5.29 4.46
CA LEU A 51 -8.17 4.28 3.83
C LEU A 51 -7.95 4.21 2.31
N GLU A 52 -7.80 5.36 1.64
CA GLU A 52 -7.52 5.41 0.21
C GLU A 52 -6.25 4.66 -0.17
N ASP A 53 -5.18 4.78 0.62
CA ASP A 53 -3.91 4.09 0.37
C ASP A 53 -4.03 2.59 0.61
N TRP A 54 -4.84 2.17 1.58
CA TRP A 54 -5.16 0.76 1.78
C TRP A 54 -5.98 0.17 0.64
N LEU A 55 -6.95 0.91 0.11
CA LEU A 55 -7.75 0.50 -1.04
C LEU A 55 -6.89 0.41 -2.30
N GLU A 56 -6.01 1.38 -2.52
CA GLU A 56 -5.06 1.34 -3.62
C GLU A 56 -4.10 0.15 -3.51
N LEU A 57 -3.64 -0.17 -2.29
CA LEU A 57 -2.86 -1.37 -2.03
C LEU A 57 -3.65 -2.65 -2.39
N LEU A 58 -4.91 -2.74 -1.95
CA LEU A 58 -5.80 -3.86 -2.22
C LEU A 58 -5.97 -4.09 -3.73
N GLU A 59 -6.25 -3.03 -4.49
CA GLU A 59 -6.40 -3.11 -5.95
C GLU A 59 -5.09 -3.56 -6.63
N ASN A 60 -3.94 -3.07 -6.17
CA ASN A 60 -2.65 -3.51 -6.67
C ASN A 60 -2.36 -4.98 -6.33
N VAL A 61 -2.76 -5.45 -5.15
CA VAL A 61 -2.66 -6.86 -4.76
C VAL A 61 -3.57 -7.73 -5.61
N LYS A 62 -4.84 -7.36 -5.82
CA LYS A 62 -5.77 -8.06 -6.73
C LYS A 62 -5.19 -8.23 -8.13
N ARG A 63 -4.63 -7.16 -8.72
CA ARG A 63 -3.95 -7.22 -10.03
C ARG A 63 -2.76 -8.18 -10.04
N ARG A 64 -2.03 -8.29 -8.93
CA ARG A 64 -0.88 -9.21 -8.80
C ARG A 64 -1.32 -10.65 -8.56
N ILE A 65 -2.42 -10.87 -7.84
CA ILE A 65 -3.07 -12.18 -7.68
C ILE A 65 -3.51 -12.70 -9.05
N ALA A 66 -4.16 -11.85 -9.86
CA ALA A 66 -4.55 -12.19 -11.23
C ALA A 66 -3.34 -12.60 -12.10
N ARG A 67 -2.17 -12.02 -11.84
CA ARG A 67 -0.89 -12.36 -12.50
C ARG A 67 -0.13 -13.51 -11.84
N LYS A 68 -0.72 -14.18 -10.84
CA LYS A 68 -0.11 -15.24 -10.02
C LYS A 68 1.22 -14.83 -9.36
N LYS A 69 1.37 -13.54 -9.03
CA LYS A 69 2.56 -12.97 -8.37
C LYS A 69 2.44 -12.88 -6.85
N VAL A 70 1.21 -12.96 -6.33
CA VAL A 70 0.87 -12.88 -4.90
C VAL A 70 -0.17 -13.96 -4.60
N PRO A 71 -0.15 -14.61 -3.42
CA PRO A 71 -1.18 -15.57 -3.02
C PRO A 71 -2.57 -14.92 -2.95
N PHE A 72 -3.60 -15.67 -3.35
CA PHE A 72 -4.99 -15.20 -3.33
C PHE A 72 -5.46 -14.81 -1.91
N ASP A 73 -5.01 -15.55 -0.89
CA ASP A 73 -5.35 -15.27 0.52
C ASP A 73 -4.88 -13.90 1.01
N GLU A 74 -3.95 -13.26 0.30
CA GLU A 74 -3.45 -11.94 0.67
C GLU A 74 -4.52 -10.87 0.57
N GLU A 75 -5.45 -11.01 -0.37
CA GLU A 75 -6.59 -10.10 -0.52
C GLU A 75 -7.49 -10.15 0.72
N ALA A 76 -7.88 -11.36 1.14
CA ALA A 76 -8.72 -11.54 2.33
C ALA A 76 -8.03 -11.01 3.60
N ARG A 77 -6.71 -11.20 3.74
CA ARG A 77 -5.93 -10.64 4.86
C ARG A 77 -5.89 -9.12 4.85
N LEU A 78 -5.74 -8.51 3.68
CA LEU A 78 -5.79 -7.06 3.54
C LEU A 78 -7.18 -6.54 3.91
N ILE A 79 -8.25 -7.14 3.40
CA ILE A 79 -9.63 -6.76 3.75
C ILE A 79 -9.86 -6.84 5.26
N ALA A 80 -9.42 -7.91 5.92
CA ALA A 80 -9.52 -8.04 7.38
C ALA A 80 -8.76 -6.93 8.11
N THR A 81 -7.52 -6.64 7.69
CA THR A 81 -6.71 -5.56 8.27
C THR A 81 -7.36 -4.19 8.09
N ILE A 82 -7.95 -3.94 6.91
CA ILE A 82 -8.65 -2.68 6.61
C ILE A 82 -9.90 -2.56 7.48
N ARG A 83 -10.70 -3.62 7.64
CA ARG A 83 -11.88 -3.60 8.52
C ARG A 83 -11.53 -3.42 10.00
N GLU A 84 -10.41 -3.98 10.44
CA GLU A 84 -9.91 -3.79 11.81
C GLU A 84 -9.48 -2.34 12.07
N ARG A 85 -8.88 -1.68 11.07
CA ARG A 85 -8.38 -0.29 11.18
C ARG A 85 -9.42 0.78 10.88
N TYR A 86 -10.26 0.51 9.90
CA TYR A 86 -11.28 1.38 9.33
C TYR A 86 -12.62 0.63 9.31
N PRO A 87 -13.26 0.45 10.48
CA PRO A 87 -14.55 -0.24 10.56
C PRO A 87 -15.66 0.44 9.76
N GLU A 88 -15.52 1.74 9.48
CA GLU A 88 -16.42 2.54 8.65
C GLU A 88 -16.22 2.34 7.13
N ALA A 89 -15.16 1.62 6.72
CA ALA A 89 -14.91 1.35 5.31
C ALA A 89 -15.94 0.36 4.75
N THR A 90 -16.78 0.82 3.83
CA THR A 90 -17.67 -0.06 3.05
C THR A 90 -16.85 -0.75 1.96
N LEU A 91 -16.30 -1.93 2.27
CA LEU A 91 -15.53 -2.79 1.35
C LEU A 91 -16.40 -3.81 0.62
#